data_AF-A0ABD6FJM8-F1
#
_entry.id   AF-A0ABD6FJM8-F1
#
_cell.length_a   1.000
_cell.length_b   1.000
_cell.length_c   1.000
_cell.angle_alpha   90.00
_cell.angle_beta   90.00
_cell.angle_gamma   90.00
#
_symmetry.space_group_name_H-M   'P 1'
#
loop_
_entity.id
_entity.type
_entity.pdbx_description
1 polymer ?
#
loop_
_entity_poly.entity_id
_entity_poly.type
_entity_poly.pdbx_seq_one_letter_code
_entity_poly.pdbx_strand_id
1 'polypeptide(L)'
;MRRLSGGGASAPLLDRAAVDIRYTVVCVKGQGLIRKPTSAAGERTLPLPTWAVAMLRDRRKEAEANGLSGEAPVLPSAEGGLHDPSNTMKVLREARGSEDFTWVTSHVFRKTAATVLDEAGLSARLIADLLSHSKPSMTQDVYLARKVVSPATAVALESLLDNESA
;
A
#
# COMPACT_ATOMS: atom_id res chain seq x y z
N MET A 1 9.81 27.01 12.00
CA MET A 1 9.13 26.49 13.20
C MET A 1 7.72 27.09 13.24
N ARG A 2 6.72 26.44 12.64
CA ARG A 2 5.33 26.91 12.60
C ARG A 2 4.44 25.79 13.13
N ARG A 3 3.89 25.98 14.32
CA ARG A 3 2.76 25.19 14.81
C ARG A 3 1.56 25.50 13.92
N LEU A 4 0.92 24.48 13.37
CA LEU A 4 -0.46 24.59 12.89
C LEU A 4 -1.35 23.94 13.94
N SER A 5 -2.02 24.80 14.70
CA SER A 5 -3.21 24.48 15.48
C SER A 5 -4.42 24.42 14.55
N GLY A 6 -5.22 23.36 14.63
CA GLY A 6 -6.56 23.32 14.05
C GLY A 6 -6.95 21.97 13.45
N GLY A 7 -7.84 21.25 14.13
CA GLY A 7 -8.50 20.05 13.63
C GLY A 7 -8.86 19.14 14.79
N GLY A 8 -10.14 19.13 15.18
CA GLY A 8 -10.65 18.34 16.32
C GLY A 8 -10.12 16.92 16.28
N ALA A 9 -9.71 16.40 17.44
CA ALA A 9 -9.03 15.12 17.57
C ALA A 9 -9.81 14.01 16.86
N SER A 10 -9.44 13.74 15.61
CA SER A 10 -9.89 12.57 14.90
C SER A 10 -9.36 11.38 15.68
N ALA A 11 -10.26 10.43 15.98
CA ALA A 11 -9.86 9.17 16.60
C ALA A 11 -8.60 8.63 15.89
N PRO A 12 -7.62 8.08 16.63
CA PRO A 12 -6.40 7.50 16.07
C PRO A 12 -6.72 6.64 14.84
N LEU A 13 -5.92 6.75 13.79
CA LEU A 13 -6.27 6.18 12.49
C LEU A 13 -6.49 4.64 12.51
N LEU A 14 -5.84 3.94 13.42
CA LEU A 14 -6.08 2.52 13.68
C LEU A 14 -7.48 2.23 14.24
N ASP A 15 -8.09 3.19 14.94
CA ASP A 15 -9.47 3.08 15.45
C ASP A 15 -10.50 3.24 14.34
N ARG A 16 -10.11 3.86 13.23
CA ARG A 16 -10.90 3.93 11.99
C ARG A 16 -10.59 2.79 11.02
N ALA A 17 -9.78 1.81 11.44
CA ALA A 17 -9.30 0.72 10.58
C ALA A 17 -8.71 1.25 9.26
N ALA A 18 -7.86 2.27 9.33
CA ALA A 18 -7.23 2.86 8.15
C ALA A 18 -5.74 3.20 8.40
N VAL A 19 -5.02 3.55 7.33
CA VAL A 19 -3.66 4.11 7.39
C VAL A 19 -3.45 5.21 6.36
N ASP A 20 -2.74 6.27 6.75
CA ASP A 20 -2.45 7.42 5.91
C ASP A 20 -1.03 7.26 5.37
N ILE A 21 -0.92 7.16 4.06
CA ILE A 21 0.33 7.15 3.35
C ILE A 21 0.68 8.59 3.02
N ARG A 22 1.58 9.20 3.81
CA ARG A 22 2.03 10.60 3.63
C ARG A 22 3.55 10.77 3.54
N TYR A 23 4.28 9.73 3.91
CA TYR A 23 5.74 9.77 4.01
C TYR A 23 6.32 8.45 3.52
N THR A 24 7.53 8.52 2.98
CA THR A 24 8.38 7.36 2.72
C THR A 24 9.68 7.49 3.51
N VAL A 25 10.24 6.36 3.94
CA VAL A 25 11.55 6.32 4.60
C VAL A 25 12.61 6.15 3.53
N VAL A 26 13.58 7.06 3.50
CA VAL A 26 14.71 7.00 2.56
C VAL A 26 16.02 7.18 3.30
N CYS A 27 17.06 6.47 2.85
CA CYS A 27 18.42 6.66 3.32
C CYS A 27 19.09 7.76 2.47
N VAL A 28 19.55 8.83 3.13
CA VAL A 28 20.25 9.94 2.49
C VAL A 28 21.70 9.96 2.95
N LYS A 29 22.63 9.98 1.99
CA LYS A 29 24.08 9.98 2.26
C LYS A 29 24.43 11.17 3.18
N GLY A 30 25.05 10.86 4.32
CA GLY A 30 25.45 11.85 5.33
C GLY A 30 24.35 12.31 6.29
N GLN A 31 23.09 11.88 6.10
CA GLN A 31 21.96 12.23 6.99
C GLN A 31 21.28 11.01 7.62
N GLY A 32 21.55 9.81 7.12
CA GLY A 32 20.92 8.58 7.61
C GLY A 32 19.48 8.44 7.10
N LEU A 33 18.64 7.77 7.89
CA LEU A 33 17.23 7.54 7.55
C LEU A 33 16.38 8.77 7.85
N ILE A 34 15.66 9.24 6.84
CA ILE A 34 14.72 10.36 6.98
C ILE A 34 13.32 9.97 6.51
N ARG A 35 12.30 10.57 7.13
CA ARG A 35 10.91 10.53 6.62
C ARG A 35 10.73 11.65 5.60
N LYS A 36 10.70 11.30 4.32
CA LYS A 36 10.45 12.24 3.22
C LYS A 36 8.95 12.26 2.90
N PRO A 37 8.30 13.44 2.84
CA PRO A 37 6.92 13.55 2.39
C PRO A 37 6.75 12.95 0.99
N THR A 38 5.62 12.27 0.77
CA THR A 38 5.21 11.89 -0.59
C THR A 38 4.74 13.13 -1.36
N SER A 39 4.68 13.04 -2.69
CA SER A 39 3.98 14.08 -3.47
C SER A 39 2.49 14.07 -3.12
N ALA A 40 1.79 15.17 -3.39
CA ALA A 40 0.33 15.26 -3.17
C ALA A 40 -0.43 14.13 -3.88
N ALA A 41 0.00 13.75 -5.08
CA ALA A 41 -0.58 12.62 -5.83
C ALA A 41 -0.27 11.23 -5.23
N GLY A 42 0.73 11.13 -4.35
CA GLY A 42 1.08 9.90 -3.64
C GLY A 42 0.39 9.75 -2.28
N GLU A 43 -0.19 10.83 -1.76
CA GLU A 43 -0.92 10.82 -0.50
C GLU A 43 -2.24 10.07 -0.64
N ARG A 44 -2.53 9.17 0.31
CA ARG A 44 -3.79 8.41 0.34
C ARG A 44 -4.09 7.83 1.71
N THR A 45 -5.36 7.63 1.98
CA THR A 45 -5.83 6.84 3.13
C THR A 45 -6.25 5.47 2.63
N LEU A 46 -5.67 4.41 3.20
CA LEU A 46 -5.98 3.04 2.85
C LEU A 46 -6.83 2.42 3.97
N PRO A 47 -8.00 1.85 3.66
CA PRO A 47 -8.71 1.02 4.62
C PRO A 47 -7.89 -0.26 4.89
N LEU A 48 -7.91 -0.70 6.15
CA LEU A 48 -7.21 -1.88 6.61
C LEU A 48 -8.22 -2.99 6.93
N PRO A 49 -7.94 -4.24 6.54
CA PRO A 49 -8.72 -5.36 7.03
C PRO A 49 -8.53 -5.54 8.55
N THR A 50 -9.53 -6.11 9.21
CA THR A 50 -9.55 -6.25 10.69
C THR A 50 -8.34 -6.99 11.24
N TRP A 51 -7.86 -8.01 10.55
CA TRP A 51 -6.65 -8.75 10.94
C TRP A 51 -5.39 -7.88 10.88
N ALA A 52 -5.30 -6.94 9.95
CA ALA A 52 -4.15 -6.03 9.85
C ALA A 52 -4.19 -5.00 11.00
N VAL A 53 -5.38 -4.49 11.33
CA VAL A 53 -5.56 -3.60 12.48
C VAL A 53 -5.17 -4.29 13.77
N ALA A 54 -5.62 -5.53 13.98
CA ALA A 54 -5.25 -6.33 15.16
C ALA A 54 -3.71 -6.51 15.24
N MET A 55 -3.09 -6.95 14.14
CA MET A 55 -1.65 -7.16 14.05
C MET A 55 -0.83 -5.87 14.32
N LEU A 56 -1.28 -4.71 13.83
CA LEU A 56 -0.61 -3.44 14.08
C LEU A 56 -0.79 -2.95 15.52
N ARG A 57 -1.95 -3.21 16.14
CA ARG A 57 -2.20 -2.91 17.56
C ARG A 57 -1.34 -3.77 18.46
N ASP A 58 -1.20 -5.06 18.17
CA ASP A 58 -0.37 -5.97 18.96
C ASP A 58 1.11 -5.57 18.90
N ARG A 59 1.61 -5.21 17.71
CA ARG A 59 2.95 -4.64 17.55
C ARG A 59 3.17 -3.36 18.34
N ARG A 60 2.17 -2.47 18.38
CA ARG A 60 2.26 -1.24 19.18
C ARG A 60 2.39 -1.56 20.67
N LYS A 61 1.58 -2.49 21.18
CA LYS A 61 1.65 -2.94 22.58
C LYS A 61 3.01 -3.56 22.91
N GLU A 62 3.54 -4.38 22.02
CA GLU A 62 4.86 -4.99 22.19
C GLU A 62 5.98 -3.93 22.23
N ALA A 63 5.92 -2.94 21.33
CA ALA A 63 6.85 -1.82 21.33
C ALA A 63 6.81 -1.03 22.66
N GLU A 64 5.61 -0.72 23.15
CA GLU A 64 5.41 -0.04 24.44
C GLU A 64 5.91 -0.87 25.62
N ALA A 65 5.65 -2.18 25.62
CA ALA A 65 6.15 -3.11 26.64
C ALA A 65 7.69 -3.18 26.66
N ASN A 66 8.32 -3.00 25.50
CA ASN A 66 9.78 -2.91 25.35
C ASN A 66 10.34 -1.50 25.62
N GLY A 67 9.52 -0.58 26.14
CA GLY A 67 9.94 0.77 26.56
C GLY A 67 10.05 1.79 25.43
N LEU A 68 9.53 1.49 24.22
CA LEU A 68 9.51 2.46 23.13
C LEU A 68 8.42 3.51 23.35
N SER A 69 8.73 4.76 22.99
CA SER A 69 7.77 5.87 23.11
C SER A 69 6.58 5.71 22.18
N GLY A 70 5.46 6.38 22.50
CA GLY A 70 4.28 6.42 21.62
C GLY A 70 4.55 7.07 20.25
N GLU A 71 5.64 7.85 20.13
CA GLU A 71 6.09 8.45 18.87
C GLU A 71 6.93 7.49 18.02
N ALA A 72 7.36 6.36 18.57
CA ALA A 72 8.13 5.36 17.85
C ALA A 72 7.34 4.79 16.65
N PRO A 73 8.01 4.36 15.57
CA PRO A 73 7.36 3.68 14.46
C PRO A 73 6.61 2.43 14.92
N VAL A 74 5.50 2.09 14.24
CA VAL A 74 4.75 0.83 14.50
C VAL A 74 5.58 -0.40 14.12
N LEU A 75 6.53 -0.22 13.20
CA LEU A 75 7.52 -1.22 12.78
C LEU A 75 8.92 -0.66 13.12
N PRO A 76 9.31 -0.68 14.41
CA PRO A 76 10.59 -0.13 14.82
C PRO A 76 11.76 -1.01 14.37
N SER A 77 12.95 -0.43 14.23
CA SER A 77 14.20 -1.19 14.19
C SER A 77 14.50 -1.80 15.58
N ALA A 78 15.55 -2.62 15.69
CA ALA A 78 15.99 -3.16 16.98
C ALA A 78 16.33 -2.05 18.00
N GLU A 79 16.74 -0.88 17.52
CA GLU A 79 17.07 0.30 18.31
C GLU A 79 15.85 1.23 18.53
N GLY A 80 14.64 0.82 18.13
CA GLY A 80 13.42 1.60 18.29
C GLY A 80 13.18 2.66 17.19
N GLY A 81 14.11 2.79 16.24
CA GLY A 81 14.10 3.82 15.19
C GLY A 81 13.38 3.40 13.91
N LEU A 82 13.57 4.18 12.85
CA LEU A 82 13.07 3.83 11.52
C LEU A 82 13.79 2.59 11.00
N HIS A 83 13.04 1.70 10.34
CA HIS A 83 13.63 0.54 9.69
C HIS A 83 14.29 0.93 8.36
N ASP A 84 15.54 0.53 8.15
CA ASP A 84 16.21 0.71 6.87
C ASP A 84 15.56 -0.20 5.80
N PRO A 85 15.20 0.31 4.61
CA PRO A 85 14.65 -0.50 3.53
C PRO A 85 15.56 -1.66 3.10
N SER A 86 16.88 -1.48 3.13
CA SER A 86 17.86 -2.53 2.81
C SER A 86 17.85 -3.67 3.83
N ASN A 87 17.61 -3.36 5.12
CA ASN A 87 17.44 -4.34 6.18
C ASN A 87 16.15 -5.14 5.99
N THR A 88 15.04 -4.48 5.62
CA THR A 88 13.78 -5.20 5.31
C THR A 88 13.99 -6.19 4.16
N MET A 89 14.73 -5.79 3.12
CA MET A 89 15.07 -6.69 2.02
C MET A 89 15.98 -7.83 2.48
N LYS A 90 16.94 -7.58 3.39
CA LYS A 90 17.78 -8.63 3.97
C LYS A 90 16.96 -9.66 4.73
N VAL A 91 16.09 -9.23 5.64
CA VAL A 91 15.20 -10.11 6.40
C VAL A 91 14.30 -10.92 5.47
N LEU A 92 13.77 -10.32 4.41
CA LEU A 92 13.00 -11.05 3.40
C LEU A 92 13.83 -12.12 2.69
N ARG A 93 15.10 -11.82 2.36
CA ARG A 93 16.01 -12.80 1.75
C ARG A 93 16.32 -13.96 2.67
N GLU A 94 16.41 -13.72 3.97
CA GLU A 94 16.62 -14.77 4.98
C GLU A 94 15.35 -15.60 5.16
N ALA A 95 14.19 -14.95 5.28
CA ALA A 95 12.91 -15.61 5.52
C ALA A 95 12.44 -16.53 4.38
N ARG A 96 12.74 -16.19 3.12
CA ARG A 96 12.38 -17.05 1.97
C ARG A 96 13.23 -18.33 1.87
N GLY A 97 14.36 -18.38 2.57
CA GLY A 97 15.26 -19.54 2.59
C GLY A 97 15.85 -19.88 1.21
N SER A 98 15.37 -20.99 0.63
CA SER A 98 15.96 -21.70 -0.52
C SER A 98 16.19 -20.85 -1.78
N GLU A 99 17.04 -21.38 -2.67
CA GLU A 99 17.30 -20.78 -3.98
C GLU A 99 16.05 -20.70 -4.88
N ASP A 100 15.07 -21.58 -4.65
CA ASP A 100 13.81 -21.65 -5.41
C ASP A 100 12.96 -20.37 -5.29
N PHE A 101 13.13 -19.61 -4.21
CA PHE A 101 12.40 -18.37 -3.96
C PHE A 101 13.25 -17.11 -4.18
N THR A 102 14.40 -17.20 -4.87
CA THR A 102 15.27 -16.05 -5.16
C THR A 102 14.56 -14.92 -5.91
N TRP A 103 13.57 -15.25 -6.74
CA TRP A 103 12.72 -14.31 -7.48
C TRP A 103 11.73 -13.54 -6.59
N VAL A 104 11.49 -14.00 -5.35
CA VAL A 104 10.58 -13.34 -4.40
C VAL A 104 11.25 -12.10 -3.82
N THR A 105 10.65 -10.94 -4.11
CA THR A 105 11.05 -9.61 -3.64
C THR A 105 9.85 -8.89 -3.01
N SER A 106 10.06 -7.75 -2.36
CA SER A 106 8.97 -6.93 -1.80
C SER A 106 7.91 -6.56 -2.84
N HIS A 107 8.32 -6.38 -4.09
CA HIS A 107 7.42 -6.06 -5.20
C HIS A 107 6.48 -7.24 -5.57
N VAL A 108 6.88 -8.48 -5.29
CA VAL A 108 6.03 -9.66 -5.53
C VAL A 108 4.80 -9.63 -4.63
N PHE A 109 4.93 -9.31 -3.34
CA PHE A 109 3.76 -9.22 -2.45
C PHE A 109 2.74 -8.17 -2.93
N ARG A 110 3.25 -7.04 -3.44
CA ARG A 110 2.40 -6.01 -4.01
C ARG A 110 1.68 -6.50 -5.27
N LYS A 111 2.36 -7.26 -6.12
CA LYS A 111 1.77 -7.93 -7.28
C LYS A 111 0.68 -8.92 -6.86
N THR A 112 0.99 -9.77 -5.89
CA THR A 112 0.04 -10.76 -5.34
C THR A 112 -1.20 -10.08 -4.78
N ALA A 113 -1.07 -8.99 -4.03
CA ALA A 113 -2.22 -8.24 -3.52
C ALA A 113 -3.11 -7.70 -4.65
N ALA A 114 -2.51 -7.21 -5.74
CA ALA A 114 -3.26 -6.76 -6.91
C ALA A 114 -4.02 -7.90 -7.59
N THR A 115 -3.36 -9.06 -7.79
CA THR A 115 -3.98 -10.27 -8.34
C THR A 115 -5.15 -10.76 -7.48
N VAL A 116 -4.98 -10.85 -6.16
CA VAL A 116 -6.05 -11.28 -5.24
C VAL A 116 -7.28 -10.37 -5.35
N LEU A 117 -7.07 -9.05 -5.51
CA LEU A 117 -8.17 -8.10 -5.66
C LEU A 117 -8.84 -8.19 -7.05
N ASP A 118 -8.08 -8.46 -8.11
CA ASP A 118 -8.64 -8.70 -9.45
C ASP A 118 -9.47 -10.00 -9.50
N GLU A 119 -8.96 -11.07 -8.90
CA GLU A 119 -9.67 -12.35 -8.76
C GLU A 119 -10.97 -12.18 -7.97
N ALA A 120 -10.98 -11.32 -6.94
CA ALA A 120 -12.17 -10.93 -6.20
C ALA A 120 -13.13 -10.01 -6.98
N GLY A 121 -12.78 -9.61 -8.21
CA GLY A 121 -13.63 -8.83 -9.11
C GLY A 121 -13.60 -7.32 -8.89
N LEU A 122 -12.62 -6.79 -8.16
CA LEU A 122 -12.48 -5.34 -8.01
C LEU A 122 -12.03 -4.71 -9.32
N SER A 123 -12.51 -3.48 -9.59
CA SER A 123 -12.12 -2.77 -10.81
C SER A 123 -10.64 -2.39 -10.79
N ALA A 124 -10.02 -2.36 -11.97
CA ALA A 124 -8.65 -1.90 -12.15
C ALA A 124 -8.40 -0.50 -11.55
N ARG A 125 -9.43 0.36 -11.53
CA ARG A 125 -9.38 1.69 -10.90
C ARG A 125 -9.19 1.57 -9.38
N LEU A 126 -10.02 0.78 -8.69
CA LEU A 126 -9.90 0.60 -7.24
C LEU A 126 -8.57 -0.03 -6.85
N ILE A 127 -8.11 -1.02 -7.64
CA ILE A 127 -6.79 -1.65 -7.43
C ILE A 127 -5.67 -0.62 -7.67
N ALA A 128 -5.74 0.18 -8.72
CA ALA A 128 -4.76 1.25 -8.99
C ALA A 128 -4.72 2.31 -7.88
N ASP A 129 -5.87 2.67 -7.31
CA ASP A 129 -5.98 3.66 -6.22
C ASP A 129 -5.33 3.13 -4.92
N LEU A 130 -5.57 1.85 -4.57
CA LEU A 130 -4.90 1.18 -3.44
C LEU A 130 -3.36 1.18 -3.63
N LEU A 131 -2.94 0.80 -4.84
CA LEU A 131 -1.54 0.67 -5.18
C LEU A 131 -0.87 2.06 -5.31
N SER A 132 -1.60 3.12 -5.65
CA SER A 132 -1.04 4.41 -6.08
C SER A 132 -0.18 4.25 -7.34
N HIS A 133 -0.80 3.72 -8.39
CA HIS A 133 -0.23 3.84 -9.73
C HIS A 133 -0.62 5.20 -10.31
N SER A 134 0.37 5.98 -10.73
CA SER A 134 0.15 7.24 -11.46
C SER A 134 -0.51 7.02 -12.83
N LYS A 135 -0.47 5.79 -13.36
CA LYS A 135 -1.18 5.36 -14.57
C LYS A 135 -1.94 4.05 -14.30
N PRO A 136 -3.29 4.04 -14.42
CA PRO A 136 -4.09 2.81 -14.33
C PRO A 136 -3.71 1.72 -15.33
N SER A 137 -3.10 2.09 -16.46
CA SER A 137 -2.64 1.15 -17.49
C SER A 137 -1.62 0.14 -16.94
N MET A 138 -0.78 0.51 -15.97
CA MET A 138 0.14 -0.42 -15.30
C MET A 138 -0.59 -1.50 -14.48
N THR A 139 -1.81 -1.22 -14.01
CA THR A 139 -2.64 -2.21 -13.34
C THR A 139 -3.35 -3.10 -14.36
N GLN A 140 -3.82 -2.50 -15.46
CA GLN A 140 -4.50 -3.21 -16.55
C GLN A 140 -3.58 -4.17 -17.31
N ASP A 141 -2.34 -3.74 -17.60
CA ASP A 141 -1.37 -4.52 -18.39
C ASP A 141 -0.80 -5.72 -17.62
N VAL A 142 -0.85 -5.70 -16.28
CA VAL A 142 -0.12 -6.67 -15.43
C VAL A 142 -1.06 -7.54 -14.60
N TYR A 143 -2.24 -7.07 -14.19
CA TYR A 143 -3.07 -7.80 -13.22
C TYR A 143 -4.45 -8.19 -13.69
N LEU A 144 -5.01 -7.52 -14.71
CA LEU A 144 -6.25 -7.98 -15.28
C LEU A 144 -5.93 -9.27 -16.06
N ALA A 145 -6.31 -10.41 -15.49
CA ALA A 145 -6.53 -11.57 -16.34
C ALA A 145 -7.44 -11.09 -17.47
N ARG A 146 -7.05 -11.29 -18.75
CA ARG A 146 -7.92 -11.02 -19.90
C ARG A 146 -9.15 -11.92 -19.74
N LYS A 147 -10.13 -11.49 -18.94
CA LYS A 147 -11.44 -12.10 -18.88
C LYS A 147 -11.97 -11.95 -20.30
N VAL A 148 -12.15 -13.10 -20.93
CA VAL A 148 -12.64 -13.35 -22.29
C VAL A 148 -13.49 -12.18 -22.76
N VAL A 149 -13.14 -11.61 -23.93
CA VAL A 149 -13.93 -10.57 -24.60
C VAL A 149 -15.39 -11.03 -24.60
N SER A 150 -16.21 -10.37 -23.78
CA SER A 150 -17.61 -10.73 -23.65
C SER A 150 -18.33 -10.31 -24.93
N PRO A 151 -19.23 -11.13 -25.49
CA PRO A 151 -20.14 -10.70 -26.56
C PRO A 151 -20.93 -9.43 -26.19
N ALA A 152 -21.11 -9.14 -24.89
CA ALA A 152 -21.70 -7.89 -24.41
C ALA A 152 -20.92 -6.62 -24.82
N THR A 153 -19.61 -6.74 -25.08
CA THR A 153 -18.79 -5.62 -25.59
C THR A 153 -19.15 -5.28 -27.04
N ALA A 154 -19.50 -6.28 -27.86
CA ALA A 154 -19.99 -6.05 -29.22
C ALA A 154 -21.39 -5.41 -29.18
N VAL A 155 -22.29 -5.91 -28.33
CA VAL A 155 -23.64 -5.33 -28.16
C VAL A 155 -23.58 -3.85 -27.73
N ALA A 156 -22.67 -3.49 -26.80
CA ALA A 156 -22.49 -2.10 -26.38
C ALA A 156 -21.91 -1.18 -27.48
N LEU A 157 -21.14 -1.73 -28.42
CA LEU A 157 -20.62 -0.99 -29.58
C LEU A 157 -21.66 -0.82 -30.69
N GLU A 158 -22.54 -1.80 -30.90
CA GLU A 158 -23.65 -1.69 -31.85
C GLU A 158 -24.65 -0.60 -31.41
N SER A 159 -25.00 -0.56 -30.12
CA SER A 159 -25.92 0.44 -29.56
C SER A 159 -25.41 1.89 -29.60
N LEU A 160 -24.11 2.10 -29.89
CA LEU A 160 -23.53 3.43 -30.10
C LEU A 160 -23.86 3.99 -31.47
N LEU A 161 -24.10 3.15 -32.47
CA LEU A 161 -24.44 3.55 -33.84
C LEU A 161 -25.96 3.68 -34.04
N ASP A 162 -26.75 3.01 -33.22
CA ASP A 162 -28.22 3.10 -33.23
C ASP A 162 -28.76 4.42 -32.64
N ASN A 163 -27.90 5.21 -31.99
CA ASN A 163 -28.29 6.45 -31.30
C ASN A 163 -28.12 7.73 -32.16
N GLU A 164 -27.83 7.60 -33.45
CA GLU A 164 -27.81 8.69 -34.44
C GLU A 164 -29.12 8.72 -35.23
N SER A 165 -30.24 9.03 -34.56
CA SER A 165 -31.50 9.48 -35.18
C SER A 165 -32.47 10.02 -34.12
N ALA A 166 -32.24 11.26 -33.67
CA ALA A 166 -33.26 12.10 -33.03
C ALA A 166 -32.97 13.58 -33.31
#